data_AF-A0A953EYG5-F1
#
_entry.id   AF-A0A953EYG5-F1
#
_cell.length_a   1.000
_cell.length_b   1.000
_cell.length_c   1.000
_cell.angle_alpha   90.00
_cell.angle_beta   90.00
_cell.angle_gamma   90.00
#
_symmetry.space_group_name_H-M   'P 1'
#
loop_
_entity.id
_entity.type
_entity.pdbx_description
1 polymer ?
#
loop_
_entity_poly.entity_id
_entity_poly.type
_entity_poly.pdbx_seq_one_letter_code
_entity_poly.pdbx_strand_id
1 'polypeptide(L)'
;MGTAVLVSLLTVTGLSVARLKNRAFRSANEAYEARRYAQAGLQMGLLKIKQDSNWRTLVPNGDWAVNREIGAGTVTLSGADPVDNNIANSQLNPLVLTASGQKGSATQKLKITLVPNMVPLAALNTALHAAGTVTIDNGDSADPDNGPISTNGQIDNNGAIYGDAHCQSFLNAGSVYGQRVTGAPAKPMPDSTVIPAYIAMATAIGNPGVIEHLTLAPGRNPISGSLNSDGVYYINASSGDLTIRNCRINGTLIVRLGIGRKLKIDNAVLMHNYRPDFPVLIVDGDQGLVEISLGSTLFGLSELLNFTNFNPSGAPYNGYTDGLTDDFYPNEIQGLVHSRSPITFKDSPRIKGVVLCESSVSFESSCSLIQNSAIYRNPPYLYWTIDGMKALPGEIRQLVD
;
A
#
# COMPACT_ATOMS: atom_id res chain seq x y z
N MET A 1 -65.04 -57.81 -20.59
CA MET A 1 -64.03 -57.33 -21.55
C MET A 1 -63.65 -55.86 -21.29
N GLY A 2 -64.59 -54.92 -21.15
CA GLY A 2 -64.28 -53.49 -20.92
C GLY A 2 -63.59 -53.14 -19.59
N THR A 3 -63.87 -53.87 -18.50
CA THR A 3 -63.24 -53.64 -17.18
C THR A 3 -61.77 -54.04 -17.13
N ALA A 4 -61.38 -55.12 -17.81
CA ALA A 4 -59.99 -55.58 -17.89
C ALA A 4 -59.10 -54.58 -18.66
N VAL A 5 -59.65 -53.97 -19.72
CA VAL A 5 -58.96 -52.92 -20.50
C VAL A 5 -58.74 -51.66 -19.66
N LEU A 6 -59.75 -51.22 -18.90
CA LEU A 6 -59.64 -50.08 -17.98
C LEU A 6 -58.57 -50.29 -16.89
N VAL A 7 -58.54 -51.46 -16.26
CA VAL A 7 -57.53 -51.77 -15.23
C VAL A 7 -56.12 -51.80 -15.84
N SER A 8 -55.96 -52.39 -17.03
CA SER A 8 -54.66 -52.41 -17.73
C SER A 8 -54.17 -50.99 -18.08
N LEU A 9 -55.05 -50.10 -18.56
CA LEU A 9 -54.73 -48.70 -18.82
C LEU A 9 -54.30 -47.93 -17.56
N LEU A 10 -54.98 -48.15 -16.43
CA LEU A 10 -54.60 -47.53 -15.16
C LEU A 10 -53.23 -48.01 -14.67
N THR A 11 -52.93 -49.31 -14.80
CA THR A 11 -51.62 -49.85 -14.40
C THR A 11 -50.47 -49.32 -15.28
N VAL A 12 -50.66 -49.25 -16.60
CA VAL A 12 -49.65 -48.71 -17.54
C VAL A 12 -49.44 -47.20 -17.33
N THR A 13 -50.51 -46.45 -17.08
CA THR A 13 -50.44 -45.02 -16.77
C THR A 13 -49.71 -44.80 -15.44
N GLY A 14 -50.04 -45.58 -14.40
CA GLY A 14 -49.36 -45.52 -13.10
C GLY A 14 -47.86 -45.81 -13.19
N LEU A 15 -47.47 -46.84 -13.94
CA LEU A 15 -46.07 -47.17 -14.18
C LEU A 15 -45.33 -46.07 -14.96
N SER A 16 -45.99 -45.46 -15.95
CA SER A 16 -45.42 -44.38 -16.75
C SER A 16 -45.19 -43.11 -15.91
N VAL A 17 -46.16 -42.74 -15.06
CA VAL A 17 -46.02 -41.64 -14.10
C VAL A 17 -44.93 -41.91 -13.08
N ALA A 18 -44.82 -43.15 -12.57
CA ALA A 18 -43.75 -43.52 -11.65
C ALA A 18 -42.36 -43.41 -12.29
N ARG A 19 -42.20 -43.83 -13.55
CA ARG A 19 -40.94 -43.68 -14.31
C ARG A 19 -40.60 -42.21 -14.56
N LEU A 20 -41.57 -41.39 -14.93
CA LEU A 20 -41.38 -39.94 -15.13
C LEU A 20 -40.96 -39.26 -13.83
N LYS A 21 -41.65 -39.56 -12.71
CA LYS A 21 -41.28 -39.05 -11.38
C LYS A 21 -39.88 -39.49 -11.00
N ASN A 22 -39.54 -40.77 -11.14
CA ASN A 22 -38.20 -41.28 -10.82
C ASN A 22 -37.11 -40.62 -11.68
N ARG A 23 -37.37 -40.37 -12.97
CA ARG A 23 -36.44 -39.65 -13.85
C ARG A 23 -36.28 -38.19 -13.44
N ALA A 24 -37.37 -37.51 -13.08
CA ALA A 24 -37.35 -36.14 -12.60
C ALA A 24 -36.57 -36.02 -11.27
N PHE A 25 -36.82 -36.92 -10.32
CA PHE A 25 -36.08 -36.98 -9.05
C PHE A 25 -34.59 -37.27 -9.25
N ARG A 26 -34.25 -38.22 -10.13
CA ARG A 26 -32.84 -38.50 -10.47
C ARG A 26 -32.17 -37.27 -11.09
N SER A 27 -32.79 -36.64 -12.07
CA SER A 27 -32.25 -35.43 -12.72
C SER A 27 -32.07 -34.28 -11.73
N ALA A 28 -33.04 -34.05 -10.84
CA ALA A 28 -32.93 -33.05 -9.79
C ALA A 28 -31.77 -33.37 -8.82
N ASN A 29 -31.64 -34.63 -8.39
CA ASN A 29 -30.54 -35.05 -7.51
C ASN A 29 -29.17 -34.92 -8.21
N GLU A 30 -29.06 -35.34 -9.46
CA GLU A 30 -27.86 -35.17 -10.29
C GLU A 30 -27.47 -33.69 -10.41
N ALA A 31 -28.44 -32.78 -10.60
CA ALA A 31 -28.18 -31.35 -10.66
C ALA A 31 -27.71 -30.76 -9.31
N TYR A 32 -28.30 -31.18 -8.18
CA TYR A 32 -27.83 -30.77 -6.85
C TYR A 32 -26.42 -31.27 -6.55
N GLU A 33 -26.11 -32.52 -6.89
CA GLU A 33 -24.76 -33.08 -6.75
C GLU A 33 -23.75 -32.37 -7.66
N ALA A 34 -24.09 -32.14 -8.94
CA ALA A 34 -23.25 -31.41 -9.88
C ALA A 34 -22.91 -30.00 -9.36
N ARG A 35 -23.88 -29.30 -8.75
CA ARG A 35 -23.64 -27.99 -8.11
C ARG A 35 -22.68 -28.09 -6.93
N ARG A 36 -22.79 -29.12 -6.09
CA ARG A 36 -21.86 -29.36 -4.99
C ARG A 36 -20.44 -29.66 -5.50
N TYR A 37 -20.30 -30.42 -6.58
CA TYR A 37 -18.99 -30.65 -7.21
C TYR A 37 -18.39 -29.35 -7.78
N ALA A 38 -19.20 -28.49 -8.41
CA ALA A 38 -18.75 -27.17 -8.85
C ALA A 38 -18.28 -26.30 -7.68
N GLN A 39 -18.99 -26.31 -6.53
CA GLN A 39 -18.57 -25.61 -5.32
C GLN A 39 -17.24 -26.16 -4.77
N ALA A 40 -17.08 -27.49 -4.74
CA ALA A 40 -15.83 -28.14 -4.35
C ALA A 40 -14.68 -27.75 -5.30
N GLY A 41 -14.94 -27.62 -6.60
CA GLY A 41 -13.99 -27.13 -7.59
C GLY A 41 -13.50 -25.71 -7.29
N LEU A 42 -14.43 -24.79 -6.97
CA LEU A 42 -14.07 -23.43 -6.56
C LEU A 42 -13.23 -23.42 -5.28
N GLN A 43 -13.60 -24.23 -4.28
CA GLN A 43 -12.83 -24.36 -3.04
C GLN A 43 -11.42 -24.92 -3.29
N MET A 44 -11.28 -25.87 -4.21
CA MET A 44 -9.97 -26.40 -4.62
C MET A 44 -9.11 -25.31 -5.27
N GLY A 45 -9.70 -24.45 -6.12
CA GLY A 45 -9.00 -23.31 -6.70
C GLY A 45 -8.54 -22.29 -5.65
N LEU A 46 -9.43 -21.93 -4.73
CA LEU A 46 -9.10 -21.04 -3.60
C LEU A 46 -8.01 -21.62 -2.70
N LEU A 47 -8.05 -22.92 -2.42
CA LEU A 47 -7.03 -23.60 -1.64
C LEU A 47 -5.68 -23.56 -2.36
N LYS A 48 -5.66 -23.81 -3.67
CA LYS A 48 -4.43 -23.77 -4.48
C LYS A 48 -3.79 -22.38 -4.46
N ILE A 49 -4.59 -21.32 -4.57
CA ILE A 49 -4.15 -19.92 -4.44
C ILE A 49 -3.58 -19.64 -3.04
N LYS A 50 -4.20 -20.18 -1.99
CA LYS A 50 -3.79 -19.95 -0.60
C LYS A 50 -2.52 -20.72 -0.20
N GLN A 51 -2.30 -21.91 -0.76
CA GLN A 51 -1.19 -22.78 -0.39
C GLN A 51 0.14 -22.37 -1.03
N ASP A 52 0.12 -21.66 -2.15
CA ASP A 52 1.32 -21.33 -2.92
C ASP A 52 1.36 -19.85 -3.26
N SER A 53 2.34 -19.11 -2.72
CA SER A 53 2.52 -17.69 -3.00
C SER A 53 2.86 -17.40 -4.47
N ASN A 54 3.37 -18.39 -5.20
CA ASN A 54 3.76 -18.30 -6.60
C ASN A 54 2.70 -18.88 -7.56
N TRP A 55 1.46 -19.11 -7.08
CA TRP A 55 0.40 -19.73 -7.89
C TRP A 55 0.19 -19.04 -9.26
N ARG A 56 0.40 -17.72 -9.36
CA ARG A 56 0.25 -16.95 -10.61
C ARG A 56 1.24 -17.33 -11.69
N THR A 57 2.45 -17.74 -11.33
CA THR A 57 3.49 -18.15 -12.29
C THR A 57 3.45 -19.65 -12.55
N LEU A 58 2.92 -20.43 -11.60
CA LEU A 58 2.82 -21.88 -11.70
C LEU A 58 1.58 -22.36 -12.44
N VAL A 59 0.49 -21.59 -12.42
CA VAL A 59 -0.77 -21.97 -13.04
C VAL A 59 -1.10 -21.01 -14.17
N PRO A 60 -1.12 -21.48 -15.43
CA PRO A 60 -1.42 -20.62 -16.57
C PRO A 60 -2.90 -20.21 -16.59
N ASN A 61 -3.20 -19.24 -17.47
CA ASN A 61 -4.57 -18.96 -17.87
C ASN A 61 -5.19 -20.22 -18.53
N GLY A 62 -6.44 -20.53 -18.19
CA GLY A 62 -7.18 -21.69 -18.69
C GLY A 62 -7.39 -22.75 -17.62
N ASP A 63 -7.29 -24.02 -18.00
CA ASP A 63 -7.70 -25.14 -17.15
C ASP A 63 -6.64 -25.48 -16.09
N TRP A 64 -7.09 -25.50 -14.84
CA TRP A 64 -6.27 -25.81 -13.65
C TRP A 64 -6.46 -27.26 -13.20
N ALA A 65 -7.61 -27.84 -13.51
CA ALA A 65 -7.94 -29.25 -13.36
C ALA A 65 -9.02 -29.60 -14.38
N VAL A 66 -8.86 -30.71 -15.09
CA VAL A 66 -9.82 -31.17 -16.10
C VAL A 66 -10.36 -32.53 -15.71
N ASN A 67 -11.69 -32.67 -15.67
CA ASN A 67 -12.39 -33.92 -15.39
C ASN A 67 -11.87 -34.67 -14.14
N ARG A 68 -11.47 -33.93 -13.11
CA ARG A 68 -10.95 -34.52 -11.88
C ARG A 68 -12.09 -35.20 -11.14
N GLU A 69 -11.92 -36.48 -10.82
CA GLU A 69 -12.93 -37.25 -10.10
C GLU A 69 -13.11 -36.73 -8.67
N ILE A 70 -14.38 -36.51 -8.28
CA ILE A 70 -14.78 -36.19 -6.91
C ILE A 70 -16.03 -37.01 -6.60
N GLY A 71 -15.88 -38.01 -5.71
CA GLY A 71 -16.94 -38.94 -5.38
C GLY A 71 -17.35 -39.75 -6.61
N ALA A 72 -18.59 -39.56 -7.08
CA ALA A 72 -19.14 -40.27 -8.24
C ALA A 72 -19.50 -39.31 -9.39
N GLY A 73 -18.79 -38.18 -9.47
CA GLY A 73 -18.87 -37.20 -10.54
C GLY A 73 -17.48 -36.63 -10.85
N THR A 74 -17.42 -35.61 -11.70
CA THR A 74 -16.17 -34.96 -12.09
C THR A 74 -16.27 -33.45 -11.89
N VAL A 75 -15.10 -32.81 -11.77
CA VAL A 75 -14.97 -31.35 -11.74
C VAL A 75 -13.90 -30.88 -12.71
N THR A 76 -14.21 -29.82 -13.44
CA THR A 76 -13.24 -29.05 -14.22
C THR A 76 -13.16 -27.66 -13.61
N LEU A 77 -11.96 -27.17 -13.37
CA LEU A 77 -11.67 -25.86 -12.81
C LEU A 77 -10.79 -25.11 -13.78
N SER A 78 -11.15 -23.87 -14.09
CA SER A 78 -10.33 -22.94 -14.88
C SER A 78 -10.21 -21.59 -14.17
N GLY A 79 -9.09 -20.92 -14.42
CA GLY A 79 -8.82 -19.57 -13.96
C GLY A 79 -8.47 -18.67 -15.14
N ALA A 80 -9.00 -17.45 -15.15
CA ALA A 80 -8.71 -16.47 -16.19
C ALA A 80 -8.50 -15.06 -15.64
N ASP A 81 -7.54 -14.35 -16.23
CA ASP A 81 -7.38 -12.90 -16.04
C ASP A 81 -8.32 -12.18 -17.01
N PRO A 82 -9.34 -11.43 -16.53
CA PRO A 82 -10.30 -10.77 -17.40
C PRO A 82 -9.75 -9.49 -18.06
N VAL A 83 -8.57 -9.00 -17.66
CA VAL A 83 -7.99 -7.75 -18.19
C VAL A 83 -7.26 -8.01 -19.51
N ASP A 84 -6.38 -9.01 -19.53
CA ASP A 84 -5.46 -9.24 -20.65
C ASP A 84 -5.17 -10.72 -20.93
N ASN A 85 -5.89 -11.64 -20.27
CA ASN A 85 -5.69 -13.08 -20.38
C ASN A 85 -4.30 -13.57 -19.91
N ASN A 86 -3.56 -12.80 -19.12
CA ASN A 86 -2.27 -13.19 -18.56
C ASN A 86 -2.24 -13.11 -17.03
N ILE A 87 -2.49 -14.23 -16.36
CA ILE A 87 -2.52 -14.30 -14.89
C ILE A 87 -1.17 -13.94 -14.23
N ALA A 88 -0.06 -14.11 -14.94
CA ALA A 88 1.29 -14.01 -14.37
C ALA A 88 1.88 -12.59 -14.37
N ASN A 89 1.35 -11.66 -15.19
CA ASN A 89 2.02 -10.37 -15.42
C ASN A 89 1.76 -9.32 -14.34
N SER A 90 0.68 -9.44 -13.59
CA SER A 90 0.25 -8.44 -12.61
C SER A 90 -0.42 -9.11 -11.43
N GLN A 91 0.14 -8.88 -10.24
CA GLN A 91 -0.48 -9.32 -9.00
C GLN A 91 -1.74 -8.53 -8.65
N LEU A 92 -1.92 -7.34 -9.25
CA LEU A 92 -3.06 -6.46 -9.04
C LEU A 92 -4.27 -6.84 -9.89
N ASN A 93 -4.08 -7.65 -10.93
CA ASN A 93 -5.18 -8.02 -11.80
C ASN A 93 -6.16 -8.95 -11.07
N PRO A 94 -7.48 -8.76 -11.25
CA PRO A 94 -8.47 -9.69 -10.73
C PRO A 94 -8.30 -11.08 -11.37
N LEU A 95 -8.83 -12.10 -10.70
CA LEU A 95 -8.88 -13.46 -11.23
C LEU A 95 -10.33 -13.94 -11.25
N VAL A 96 -10.76 -14.47 -12.39
CA VAL A 96 -12.03 -15.17 -12.52
C VAL A 96 -11.77 -16.67 -12.40
N LEU A 97 -12.35 -17.32 -11.38
CA LEU A 97 -12.39 -18.78 -11.31
C LEU A 97 -13.74 -19.28 -11.82
N THR A 98 -13.71 -20.28 -12.69
CA THR A 98 -14.89 -21.00 -13.18
C THR A 98 -14.75 -22.48 -12.87
N ALA A 99 -15.71 -23.05 -12.15
CA ALA A 99 -15.76 -24.48 -11.87
C ALA A 99 -17.02 -25.10 -12.48
N SER A 100 -16.83 -26.20 -13.20
CA SER A 100 -17.89 -27.01 -13.81
C SER A 100 -17.92 -28.36 -13.11
N GLY A 101 -18.99 -28.67 -12.39
CA GLY A 101 -19.24 -29.97 -11.80
C GLY A 101 -20.19 -30.79 -12.66
N GLN A 102 -19.90 -32.08 -12.84
CA GLN A 102 -20.73 -32.99 -13.62
C GLN A 102 -21.11 -34.23 -12.81
N LYS A 103 -22.38 -34.62 -12.88
CA LYS A 103 -22.92 -35.87 -12.33
C LYS A 103 -23.86 -36.50 -13.34
N GLY A 104 -23.48 -37.66 -13.90
CA GLY A 104 -24.27 -38.30 -14.94
C GLY A 104 -24.44 -37.37 -16.14
N SER A 105 -25.67 -36.96 -16.43
CA SER A 105 -25.99 -36.03 -17.53
C SER A 105 -26.09 -34.56 -17.09
N ALA A 106 -26.10 -34.30 -15.78
CA ALA A 106 -26.23 -32.94 -15.25
C ALA A 106 -24.85 -32.27 -15.14
N THR A 107 -24.76 -31.05 -15.68
CA THR A 107 -23.60 -30.17 -15.54
C THR A 107 -24.03 -28.87 -14.86
N GLN A 108 -23.23 -28.37 -13.93
CA GLN A 108 -23.45 -27.11 -13.24
C GLN A 108 -22.16 -26.30 -13.25
N LYS A 109 -22.23 -25.03 -13.65
CA LYS A 109 -21.10 -24.11 -13.67
C LYS A 109 -21.28 -22.99 -12.66
N LEU A 110 -20.23 -22.73 -11.89
CA LEU A 110 -20.15 -21.63 -10.95
C LEU A 110 -18.93 -20.76 -11.28
N LYS A 111 -19.11 -19.45 -11.18
CA LYS A 111 -18.08 -18.45 -11.41
C LYS A 111 -17.93 -17.58 -10.16
N ILE A 112 -16.69 -17.23 -9.83
CA ILE A 112 -16.36 -16.27 -8.78
C ILE A 112 -15.25 -15.34 -9.26
N THR A 113 -15.40 -14.05 -8.98
CA THR A 113 -14.35 -13.05 -9.24
C THR A 113 -13.60 -12.78 -7.94
N LEU A 114 -12.29 -12.96 -7.99
CA LEU A 114 -11.37 -12.68 -6.91
C LEU A 114 -10.60 -11.40 -7.20
N VAL A 115 -10.39 -10.60 -6.17
CA VAL A 115 -9.55 -9.40 -6.22
C VAL A 115 -8.37 -9.56 -5.25
N PRO A 116 -7.22 -8.94 -5.53
CA PRO A 116 -6.09 -8.95 -4.61
C PRO A 116 -6.50 -8.39 -3.24
N ASN A 117 -6.06 -9.07 -2.18
CA ASN A 117 -6.23 -8.54 -0.83
C ASN A 117 -5.05 -7.65 -0.47
N MET A 118 -5.21 -6.34 -0.65
CA MET A 118 -4.19 -5.36 -0.31
C MET A 118 -4.18 -5.15 1.22
N VAL A 119 -3.02 -5.38 1.83
CA VAL A 119 -2.76 -5.19 3.26
C VAL A 119 -1.72 -4.09 3.43
N PRO A 120 -2.00 -3.02 4.19
CA PRO A 120 -1.03 -1.95 4.43
C PRO A 120 0.28 -2.49 5.01
N LEU A 121 1.41 -1.89 4.63
CA LEU A 121 2.71 -2.27 5.22
C LEU A 121 2.68 -2.07 6.74
N ALA A 122 3.09 -3.10 7.49
CA ALA A 122 3.13 -3.03 8.95
C ALA A 122 4.02 -1.88 9.47
N ALA A 123 5.01 -1.46 8.68
CA ALA A 123 5.87 -0.31 8.97
C ALA A 123 5.10 1.02 9.04
N LEU A 124 3.96 1.15 8.35
CA LEU A 124 3.11 2.36 8.42
C LEU A 124 2.42 2.56 9.78
N ASN A 125 2.42 1.54 10.64
CA ASN A 125 1.89 1.62 12.00
C ASN A 125 2.98 2.01 13.03
N THR A 126 4.04 2.66 12.58
CA THR A 126 5.16 3.13 13.42
C THR A 126 5.36 4.63 13.21
N ALA A 127 5.94 5.32 14.20
CA ALA A 127 6.33 6.72 14.01
C ALA A 127 7.53 6.82 13.06
N LEU A 128 8.47 5.89 13.22
CA LEU A 128 9.62 5.70 12.35
C LEU A 128 9.93 4.21 12.21
N HIS A 129 10.23 3.78 10.98
CA HIS A 129 10.78 2.47 10.69
C HIS A 129 12.03 2.56 9.81
N ALA A 130 13.14 1.99 10.27
CA ALA A 130 14.36 1.85 9.50
C ALA A 130 14.64 0.37 9.14
N ALA A 131 15.12 0.09 7.94
CA ALA A 131 15.61 -1.24 7.61
C ALA A 131 16.98 -1.50 8.27
N GLY A 132 17.82 -0.47 8.35
CA GLY A 132 19.13 -0.49 9.01
C GLY A 132 19.10 0.01 10.46
N THR A 133 20.27 0.34 11.00
CA THR A 133 20.43 0.78 12.39
C THR A 133 19.76 2.12 12.65
N VAL A 134 19.13 2.26 13.82
CA VAL A 134 18.69 3.55 14.35
C VAL A 134 19.64 3.96 15.47
N THR A 135 20.31 5.09 15.32
CA THR A 135 21.29 5.61 16.28
C THR A 135 20.75 6.87 16.94
N ILE A 136 20.81 6.94 18.27
CA ILE A 136 20.48 8.14 19.05
C ILE A 136 21.73 8.49 19.85
N ASP A 137 22.30 9.65 19.55
CA ASP A 137 23.55 10.08 20.17
C ASP A 137 23.34 10.59 21.61
N ASN A 138 24.45 10.72 22.34
CA ASN A 138 24.42 11.12 23.74
C ASN A 138 23.96 12.58 23.88
N GLY A 139 22.90 12.80 24.66
CA GLY A 139 22.27 14.11 24.82
C GLY A 139 21.07 14.34 23.90
N ASP A 140 20.84 13.45 22.94
CA ASP A 140 19.76 13.56 21.97
C ASP A 140 18.55 12.70 22.33
N SER A 141 17.42 12.97 21.68
CA SER A 141 16.21 12.23 21.97
C SER A 141 15.30 11.99 20.76
N ALA A 142 14.64 10.84 20.77
CA ALA A 142 13.52 10.56 19.88
C ALA A 142 12.24 10.59 20.72
N ASP A 143 11.28 11.41 20.33
CA ASP A 143 9.97 11.55 20.96
C ASP A 143 8.87 11.03 20.02
N PRO A 144 8.70 9.70 19.93
CA PRO A 144 7.65 9.09 19.14
C PRO A 144 6.30 9.17 19.86
N ASP A 145 5.27 9.64 19.17
CA ASP A 145 3.88 9.65 19.65
C ASP A 145 2.98 8.79 18.73
N ASN A 146 1.99 8.12 19.30
CA ASN A 146 1.03 7.23 18.62
C ASN A 146 1.63 6.07 17.79
N GLY A 147 2.91 5.76 17.98
CA GLY A 147 3.56 4.60 17.36
C GLY A 147 5.00 4.45 17.82
N PRO A 148 5.60 3.25 17.74
CA PRO A 148 6.97 3.02 18.19
C PRO A 148 8.01 3.61 17.22
N ILE A 149 9.24 3.84 17.72
CA ILE A 149 10.44 3.78 16.88
C ILE A 149 10.72 2.31 16.59
N SER A 150 10.90 1.95 15.32
CA SER A 150 11.12 0.57 14.93
C SER A 150 12.27 0.40 13.95
N THR A 151 12.91 -0.77 13.97
CA THR A 151 13.89 -1.15 12.96
C THR A 151 13.91 -2.66 12.72
N ASN A 152 14.26 -3.06 11.49
CA ASN A 152 14.59 -4.45 11.16
C ASN A 152 16.02 -4.85 11.55
N GLY A 153 16.85 -3.88 11.95
CA GLY A 153 18.19 -4.05 12.47
C GLY A 153 18.27 -3.76 13.97
N GLN A 154 19.28 -2.98 14.35
CA GLN A 154 19.61 -2.68 15.74
C GLN A 154 19.22 -1.25 16.11
N ILE A 155 18.92 -1.02 17.38
CA ILE A 155 18.88 0.34 17.95
C ILE A 155 20.16 0.54 18.76
N ASP A 156 20.92 1.57 18.42
CA ASP A 156 22.06 2.06 19.20
C ASP A 156 21.64 3.34 19.93
N ASN A 157 21.09 3.18 21.15
CA ASN A 157 20.58 4.29 21.94
C ASN A 157 21.60 4.70 23.01
N ASN A 158 22.27 5.83 22.80
CA ASN A 158 23.12 6.51 23.79
C ASN A 158 22.43 7.72 24.43
N GLY A 159 21.22 8.08 23.96
CA GLY A 159 20.38 9.16 24.48
C GLY A 159 19.08 8.66 25.12
N ALA A 160 17.96 9.27 24.72
CA ALA A 160 16.63 8.94 25.24
C ALA A 160 15.60 8.65 24.14
N ILE A 161 14.75 7.64 24.35
CA ILE A 161 13.53 7.40 23.57
C ILE A 161 12.33 7.63 24.49
N TYR A 162 11.50 8.63 24.19
CA TYR A 162 10.28 8.94 24.93
C TYR A 162 9.05 8.19 24.39
N GLY A 163 9.17 6.87 24.29
CA GLY A 163 8.08 6.00 23.86
C GLY A 163 8.54 4.58 23.56
N ASP A 164 7.76 3.86 22.78
CA ASP A 164 8.01 2.44 22.48
C ASP A 164 9.14 2.26 21.45
N ALA A 165 9.93 1.19 21.62
CA ALA A 165 11.06 0.86 20.76
C ALA A 165 11.04 -0.63 20.37
N HIS A 166 10.92 -0.91 19.06
CA HIS A 166 10.79 -2.26 18.51
C HIS A 166 11.94 -2.59 17.52
N CYS A 167 12.85 -3.48 17.91
CA CYS A 167 14.04 -3.83 17.12
C CYS A 167 14.38 -5.32 17.17
N GLN A 168 15.39 -5.75 16.39
CA GLN A 168 15.98 -7.08 16.58
C GLN A 168 16.77 -7.14 17.88
N SER A 169 17.64 -6.16 18.09
CA SER A 169 18.46 -6.03 19.31
C SER A 169 18.82 -4.57 19.59
N PHE A 170 19.22 -4.29 20.82
CA PHE A 170 19.86 -3.03 21.20
C PHE A 170 21.38 -3.23 21.22
N LEU A 171 22.13 -2.31 20.61
CA LEU A 171 23.58 -2.22 20.81
C LEU A 171 23.85 -1.54 22.16
N ASN A 172 23.35 -0.32 22.30
CA ASN A 172 23.21 0.38 23.57
C ASN A 172 21.73 0.63 23.83
N ALA A 173 21.33 0.50 25.10
CA ALA A 173 19.93 0.60 25.49
C ALA A 173 19.48 2.02 25.83
N GLY A 174 20.41 2.89 26.28
CA GLY A 174 20.13 4.24 26.74
C GLY A 174 18.95 4.30 27.70
N SER A 175 18.24 5.43 27.70
CA SER A 175 16.93 5.54 28.35
C SER A 175 15.81 5.26 27.35
N VAL A 176 14.86 4.39 27.70
CA VAL A 176 13.63 4.17 26.93
C VAL A 176 12.45 4.29 27.90
N TYR A 177 11.60 5.29 27.71
CA TYR A 177 10.45 5.61 28.56
C TYR A 177 9.15 5.01 28.00
N GLY A 178 9.24 3.78 27.47
CA GLY A 178 8.12 3.01 26.91
C GLY A 178 8.47 1.52 26.82
N GLN A 179 7.69 0.77 26.06
CA GLN A 179 7.90 -0.67 25.88
C GLN A 179 9.13 -0.94 25.01
N ARG A 180 9.98 -1.85 25.48
CA ARG A 180 11.13 -2.36 24.73
C ARG A 180 10.81 -3.74 24.19
N VAL A 181 10.79 -3.87 22.86
CA VAL A 181 10.58 -5.16 22.18
C VAL A 181 11.82 -5.52 21.38
N THR A 182 12.49 -6.59 21.79
CA THR A 182 13.61 -7.22 21.08
C THR A 182 13.15 -8.47 20.35
N GLY A 183 13.82 -8.85 19.26
CA GLY A 183 13.37 -9.94 18.40
C GLY A 183 12.03 -9.65 17.72
N ALA A 184 11.71 -8.37 17.49
CA ALA A 184 10.50 -7.98 16.79
C ALA A 184 10.50 -8.59 15.37
N PRO A 185 9.37 -9.09 14.85
CA PRO A 185 9.31 -9.56 13.47
C PRO A 185 9.73 -8.47 12.49
N ALA A 186 10.52 -8.85 11.48
CA ALA A 186 10.91 -7.93 10.41
C ALA A 186 9.65 -7.41 9.69
N LYS A 187 9.55 -6.09 9.53
CA LYS A 187 8.45 -5.45 8.82
C LYS A 187 8.85 -5.28 7.35
N PRO A 188 7.94 -5.57 6.39
CA PRO A 188 8.24 -5.39 4.98
C PRO A 188 8.46 -3.90 4.66
N MET A 189 9.46 -3.63 3.82
CA MET A 189 9.71 -2.31 3.24
C MET A 189 8.93 -2.14 1.93
N PRO A 190 8.77 -0.90 1.42
CA PRO A 190 8.16 -0.65 0.12
C PRO A 190 8.86 -1.43 -1.00
N ASP A 191 8.10 -1.90 -1.98
CA ASP A 191 8.67 -2.60 -3.13
C ASP A 191 9.53 -1.64 -3.98
N SER A 192 10.59 -2.16 -4.60
CA SER A 192 11.49 -1.38 -5.46
C SER A 192 10.80 -0.66 -6.63
N THR A 193 9.59 -1.10 -7.02
CA THR A 193 8.77 -0.49 -8.07
C THR A 193 8.01 0.77 -7.62
N VAL A 194 7.92 1.05 -6.31
CA VAL A 194 7.21 2.22 -5.76
C VAL A 194 7.80 3.52 -6.31
N ILE A 195 9.12 3.71 -6.21
CA ILE A 195 9.78 4.95 -6.64
C ILE A 195 9.64 5.16 -8.16
N PRO A 196 9.96 4.18 -9.04
CA PRO A 196 9.72 4.31 -10.48
C PRO A 196 8.27 4.67 -10.83
N ALA A 197 7.28 4.10 -10.14
CA ALA A 197 5.88 4.43 -10.38
C ALA A 197 5.55 5.89 -10.05
N TYR A 198 6.07 6.42 -8.93
CA TYR A 198 5.92 7.83 -8.58
C TYR A 198 6.66 8.77 -9.54
N ILE A 199 7.86 8.42 -9.99
CA ILE A 199 8.59 9.19 -11.01
C ILE A 199 7.81 9.25 -12.33
N ALA A 200 7.14 8.15 -12.72
CA ALA A 200 6.33 8.12 -13.94
C ALA A 200 5.09 9.05 -13.89
N MET A 201 4.56 9.33 -12.69
CA MET A 201 3.46 10.28 -12.46
C MET A 201 3.94 11.74 -12.28
N ALA A 202 5.23 11.93 -12.02
CA ALA A 202 5.78 13.21 -11.62
C ALA A 202 6.02 14.15 -12.81
N THR A 203 5.85 15.45 -12.56
CA THR A 203 6.43 16.46 -13.44
C THR A 203 7.88 16.70 -13.04
N ALA A 204 8.81 16.46 -13.96
CA ALA A 204 10.21 16.76 -13.74
C ALA A 204 10.43 18.28 -13.65
N ILE A 205 11.14 18.71 -12.62
CA ILE A 205 11.57 20.09 -12.41
C ILE A 205 13.10 20.11 -12.28
N GLY A 206 13.74 21.17 -12.78
CA GLY A 206 15.19 21.32 -12.68
C GLY A 206 15.66 21.36 -11.22
N ASN A 207 16.93 21.00 -10.97
CA ASN A 207 17.55 21.17 -9.67
C ASN A 207 18.08 22.62 -9.53
N PRO A 208 17.45 23.49 -8.71
CA PRO A 208 17.95 24.85 -8.51
C PRO A 208 19.14 24.93 -7.54
N GLY A 209 19.54 23.82 -6.91
CA GLY A 209 20.48 23.78 -5.79
C GLY A 209 19.86 24.24 -4.48
N VAL A 210 19.05 25.31 -4.51
CA VAL A 210 18.29 25.81 -3.35
C VAL A 210 16.84 26.08 -3.75
N ILE A 211 15.90 25.52 -2.99
CA ILE A 211 14.48 25.84 -3.01
C ILE A 211 14.20 26.71 -1.78
N GLU A 212 13.91 27.98 -2.02
CA GLU A 212 13.62 28.95 -0.97
C GLU A 212 12.61 29.99 -1.39
N HIS A 213 11.88 30.55 -0.42
CA HIS A 213 10.93 31.66 -0.61
C HIS A 213 9.90 31.40 -1.72
N LEU A 214 9.36 30.19 -1.75
CA LEU A 214 8.38 29.78 -2.74
C LEU A 214 7.34 28.81 -2.20
N THR A 215 6.28 28.62 -2.98
CA THR A 215 5.27 27.57 -2.75
C THR A 215 5.17 26.67 -3.97
N LEU A 216 5.36 25.37 -3.75
CA LEU A 216 5.14 24.33 -4.75
C LEU A 216 3.82 23.61 -4.45
N ALA A 217 2.90 23.57 -5.41
CA ALA A 217 1.58 22.96 -5.28
C ALA A 217 1.00 22.59 -6.66
N PRO A 218 -0.06 21.76 -6.77
CA PRO A 218 -0.61 21.36 -8.06
C PRO A 218 -0.94 22.51 -9.02
N GLY A 219 -1.45 23.62 -8.49
CA GLY A 219 -1.78 24.82 -9.25
C GLY A 219 -0.66 25.85 -9.33
N ARG A 220 0.51 25.61 -8.71
CA ARG A 220 1.63 26.57 -8.67
C ARG A 220 2.99 25.86 -8.67
N ASN A 221 3.75 26.04 -9.75
CA ASN A 221 5.12 25.56 -9.87
C ASN A 221 6.06 26.74 -10.26
N PRO A 222 6.73 27.37 -9.28
CA PRO A 222 7.59 28.53 -9.53
C PRO A 222 9.04 28.19 -9.89
N ILE A 223 9.44 26.91 -9.88
CA ILE A 223 10.83 26.50 -10.12
C ILE A 223 11.08 26.37 -11.64
N SER A 224 10.43 25.39 -12.28
CA SER A 224 10.51 25.13 -13.72
C SER A 224 9.53 24.02 -14.10
N GLY A 225 9.21 23.86 -15.39
CA GLY A 225 8.34 22.78 -15.88
C GLY A 225 6.85 23.11 -15.79
N SER A 226 6.01 22.16 -16.19
CA SER A 226 4.56 22.32 -16.16
C SER A 226 3.98 22.18 -14.75
N LEU A 227 2.71 22.54 -14.60
CA LEU A 227 1.93 22.16 -13.44
C LEU A 227 1.72 20.63 -13.43
N ASN A 228 1.42 20.08 -12.26
CA ASN A 228 1.03 18.68 -12.10
C ASN A 228 -0.27 18.65 -11.32
N SER A 229 -1.37 18.19 -11.92
CA SER A 229 -2.69 18.19 -11.26
C SER A 229 -2.76 17.31 -10.01
N ASP A 230 -1.88 16.31 -9.91
CA ASP A 230 -1.74 15.44 -8.73
C ASP A 230 -0.74 15.99 -7.70
N GLY A 231 -0.03 17.09 -8.02
CA GLY A 231 0.97 17.70 -7.15
C GLY A 231 2.24 16.88 -6.99
N VAL A 232 2.60 16.04 -7.97
CA VAL A 232 3.80 15.21 -7.92
C VAL A 232 4.94 15.85 -8.72
N TYR A 233 6.07 16.07 -8.06
CA TYR A 233 7.24 16.70 -8.68
C TYR A 233 8.51 15.88 -8.45
N TYR A 234 9.37 15.85 -9.46
CA TYR A 234 10.62 15.10 -9.43
C TYR A 234 11.83 16.02 -9.68
N ILE A 235 12.79 15.99 -8.77
CA ILE A 235 14.10 16.65 -8.90
C ILE A 235 15.18 15.59 -9.03
N ASN A 236 15.98 15.70 -10.08
CA ASN A 236 17.22 14.95 -10.20
C ASN A 236 18.40 15.76 -9.63
N ALA A 237 18.79 15.43 -8.40
CA ALA A 237 19.94 15.98 -7.69
C ALA A 237 21.14 15.00 -7.71
N SER A 238 21.32 14.27 -8.82
CA SER A 238 22.43 13.32 -8.96
C SER A 238 23.80 13.98 -9.07
N SER A 239 23.86 15.22 -9.56
CA SER A 239 25.09 15.97 -9.83
C SER A 239 25.38 17.10 -8.84
N GLY A 240 24.46 17.41 -7.93
CA GLY A 240 24.60 18.49 -6.97
C GLY A 240 23.67 18.32 -5.78
N ASP A 241 24.01 18.98 -4.67
CA ASP A 241 23.18 18.96 -3.47
C ASP A 241 21.88 19.75 -3.70
N LEU A 242 20.88 19.47 -2.88
CA LEU A 242 19.62 20.21 -2.85
C LEU A 242 19.34 20.68 -1.43
N THR A 243 19.13 21.97 -1.26
CA THR A 243 18.67 22.56 0.01
C THR A 243 17.24 23.05 -0.14
N ILE A 244 16.36 22.71 0.80
CA ILE A 244 14.97 23.14 0.86
C ILE A 244 14.78 23.90 2.17
N ARG A 245 14.37 25.16 2.10
CA ARG A 245 14.22 26.02 3.28
C ARG A 245 13.25 27.15 3.03
N ASN A 246 12.64 27.69 4.09
CA ASN A 246 11.76 28.87 4.02
C ASN A 246 10.71 28.75 2.90
N CYS A 247 10.09 27.58 2.77
CA CYS A 247 9.18 27.30 1.68
C CYS A 247 8.04 26.39 2.12
N ARG A 248 6.96 26.40 1.32
CA ARG A 248 5.84 25.48 1.49
C ARG A 248 5.75 24.53 0.28
N ILE A 249 5.61 23.25 0.56
CA ILE A 249 5.39 22.22 -0.46
C ILE A 249 4.08 21.51 -0.13
N ASN A 250 3.07 21.73 -0.97
CA ASN A 250 1.77 21.07 -0.91
C ASN A 250 1.69 20.04 -2.05
N GLY A 251 2.19 18.83 -1.82
CA GLY A 251 2.34 17.82 -2.86
C GLY A 251 3.30 16.71 -2.46
N THR A 252 3.67 15.91 -3.45
CA THR A 252 4.69 14.86 -3.32
C THR A 252 5.96 15.32 -4.01
N LEU A 253 7.05 15.43 -3.25
CA LEU A 253 8.37 15.71 -3.82
C LEU A 253 9.18 14.41 -3.89
N ILE A 254 9.72 14.11 -5.07
CA ILE A 254 10.65 13.00 -5.28
C ILE A 254 12.03 13.59 -5.58
N VAL A 255 13.03 13.23 -4.79
CA VAL A 255 14.41 13.69 -4.98
C VAL A 255 15.29 12.48 -5.26
N ARG A 256 15.94 12.47 -6.42
CA ARG A 256 17.02 11.50 -6.70
C ARG A 256 18.36 12.09 -6.29
N LEU A 257 19.06 11.44 -5.38
CA LEU A 257 20.40 11.79 -4.93
C LEU A 257 21.46 10.91 -5.61
N GLY A 258 22.57 11.53 -5.99
CA GLY A 258 23.75 10.84 -6.48
C GLY A 258 24.69 10.45 -5.35
N ILE A 259 25.77 9.74 -5.69
CA ILE A 259 26.79 9.33 -4.72
C ILE A 259 27.39 10.57 -4.04
N GLY A 260 27.36 10.57 -2.70
CA GLY A 260 27.89 11.65 -1.86
C GLY A 260 27.12 12.96 -1.96
N ARG A 261 25.92 12.96 -2.55
CA ARG A 261 25.04 14.13 -2.61
C ARG A 261 24.11 14.19 -1.40
N LYS A 262 23.74 15.41 -1.03
CA LYS A 262 22.89 15.68 0.12
C LYS A 262 21.57 16.35 -0.28
N LEU A 263 20.47 15.87 0.31
CA LEU A 263 19.24 16.65 0.47
C LEU A 263 19.24 17.23 1.88
N LYS A 264 19.23 18.56 2.00
CA LYS A 264 19.09 19.26 3.27
C LYS A 264 17.73 19.94 3.33
N ILE A 265 16.92 19.64 4.33
CA ILE A 265 15.68 20.35 4.64
C ILE A 265 15.94 21.13 5.93
N ASP A 266 16.02 22.46 5.84
CA ASP A 266 16.41 23.29 6.99
C ASP A 266 15.53 24.52 7.23
N ASN A 267 15.72 25.12 8.41
CA ASN A 267 15.02 26.32 8.86
C ASN A 267 13.49 26.10 8.96
N ALA A 268 12.67 26.95 8.32
CA ALA A 268 11.22 26.84 8.34
C ALA A 268 10.68 26.21 7.05
N VAL A 269 10.17 24.99 7.11
CA VAL A 269 9.55 24.31 5.96
C VAL A 269 8.23 23.68 6.38
N LEU A 270 7.19 23.96 5.60
CA LEU A 270 5.93 23.22 5.69
C LEU A 270 5.82 22.30 4.48
N MET A 271 5.89 20.99 4.70
CA MET A 271 5.56 20.01 3.67
C MET A 271 4.30 19.26 4.07
N HIS A 272 3.34 19.14 3.15
CA HIS A 272 2.20 18.24 3.33
C HIS A 272 1.75 17.70 1.98
N ASN A 273 1.20 16.49 1.98
CA ASN A 273 0.66 15.89 0.76
C ASN A 273 -0.58 16.66 0.28
N TYR A 274 -0.70 16.84 -1.04
CA TYR A 274 -1.92 17.34 -1.66
C TYR A 274 -3.00 16.26 -1.71
N ARG A 275 -2.59 15.04 -2.07
CA ARG A 275 -3.44 13.85 -2.15
C ARG A 275 -3.25 12.97 -0.90
N PRO A 276 -4.31 12.61 -0.16
CA PRO A 276 -4.21 11.81 1.06
C PRO A 276 -3.61 10.42 0.83
N ASP A 277 -3.73 9.89 -0.39
CA ASP A 277 -3.19 8.61 -0.82
C ASP A 277 -1.75 8.69 -1.34
N PHE A 278 -1.05 9.82 -1.24
CA PHE A 278 0.32 10.00 -1.72
C PHE A 278 1.28 10.38 -0.57
N PRO A 279 2.57 9.98 -0.63
CA PRO A 279 3.59 10.43 0.31
C PRO A 279 3.89 11.92 0.13
N VAL A 280 4.52 12.53 1.12
CA VAL A 280 4.94 13.94 1.04
C VAL A 280 6.36 14.06 0.47
N LEU A 281 7.24 13.12 0.79
CA LEU A 281 8.64 13.11 0.35
C LEU A 281 9.09 11.68 0.03
N ILE A 282 9.69 11.50 -1.14
CA ILE A 282 10.38 10.28 -1.55
C ILE A 282 11.83 10.64 -1.90
N VAL A 283 12.81 9.93 -1.33
CA VAL A 283 14.23 10.11 -1.66
C VAL A 283 14.81 8.82 -2.24
N ASP A 284 15.30 8.91 -3.47
CA ASP A 284 15.94 7.81 -4.20
C ASP A 284 17.46 8.04 -4.23
N GLY A 285 18.24 7.21 -3.52
CA GLY A 285 19.70 7.31 -3.53
C GLY A 285 20.34 6.57 -2.36
N ASP A 286 20.73 5.33 -2.55
CA ASP A 286 21.37 4.50 -1.52
C ASP A 286 22.69 5.07 -0.96
N GLN A 287 23.41 5.86 -1.76
CA GLN A 287 24.67 6.52 -1.38
C GLN A 287 24.57 8.05 -1.24
N GLY A 288 23.34 8.57 -1.14
CA GLY A 288 23.09 9.96 -0.75
C GLY A 288 22.96 10.12 0.77
N LEU A 289 22.69 11.34 1.23
CA LEU A 289 22.35 11.63 2.62
C LEU A 289 21.16 12.59 2.68
N VAL A 290 20.19 12.30 3.56
CA VAL A 290 19.09 13.21 3.87
C VAL A 290 19.32 13.81 5.24
N GLU A 291 19.37 15.13 5.33
CA GLU A 291 19.51 15.87 6.57
C GLU A 291 18.23 16.69 6.80
N ILE A 292 17.50 16.37 7.88
CA ILE A 292 16.28 17.08 8.26
C ILE A 292 16.59 17.90 9.53
N SER A 293 16.71 19.21 9.34
CA SER A 293 17.20 20.21 10.30
C SER A 293 16.18 21.35 10.43
N LEU A 294 14.91 21.00 10.67
CA LEU A 294 13.87 22.02 10.85
C LEU A 294 14.09 22.74 12.19
N GLY A 295 13.90 24.06 12.17
CA GLY A 295 13.84 24.86 13.40
C GLY A 295 12.71 24.40 14.32
N SER A 296 12.76 24.82 15.59
CA SER A 296 11.71 24.43 16.55
C SER A 296 10.31 24.88 16.10
N THR A 297 9.27 24.30 16.70
CA THR A 297 7.87 24.68 16.44
C THR A 297 7.53 26.13 16.75
N LEU A 298 8.40 26.83 17.51
CA LEU A 298 8.29 28.26 17.76
C LEU A 298 8.76 29.12 16.56
N PHE A 299 9.52 28.53 15.63
CA PHE A 299 10.00 29.14 14.39
C PHE A 299 9.19 28.64 13.20
N GLY A 300 7.91 29.01 13.16
CA GLY A 300 7.05 28.70 12.01
C GLY A 300 7.43 29.47 10.75
N LEU A 301 6.87 29.03 9.63
CA LEU A 301 7.06 29.66 8.34
C LEU A 301 6.21 30.95 8.29
N SER A 302 6.87 32.10 8.45
CA SER A 302 6.21 33.41 8.43
C SER A 302 6.32 34.07 7.06
N GLU A 303 5.20 34.51 6.49
CA GLU A 303 5.23 35.28 5.24
C GLU A 303 5.91 36.63 5.40
N LEU A 304 5.66 37.29 6.54
CA LEU A 304 6.20 38.61 6.85
C LEU A 304 7.73 38.59 6.92
N LEU A 305 8.31 37.58 7.58
CA LEU A 305 9.77 37.45 7.71
C LEU A 305 10.43 37.03 6.39
N ASN A 306 9.72 36.27 5.55
CA ASN A 306 10.24 35.74 4.29
C ASN A 306 9.84 36.58 3.06
N PHE A 307 9.08 37.67 3.25
CA PHE A 307 8.52 38.51 2.19
C PHE A 307 7.86 37.69 1.05
N THR A 308 7.18 36.60 1.41
CA THR A 308 6.68 35.60 0.46
C THR A 308 5.31 35.12 0.88
N ASN A 309 4.34 35.17 -0.04
CA ASN A 309 3.03 34.55 0.16
C ASN A 309 3.10 33.02 -0.08
N PHE A 310 2.70 32.26 0.94
CA PHE A 310 2.67 30.81 1.00
C PHE A 310 1.25 30.20 0.87
N ASN A 311 0.19 30.99 0.74
CA ASN A 311 -1.19 30.54 0.42
C ASN A 311 -1.78 31.23 -0.85
N PRO A 312 -1.02 31.43 -1.94
CA PRO A 312 -1.50 32.19 -3.10
C PRO A 312 -2.63 31.44 -3.82
N SER A 313 -3.27 32.13 -4.78
CA SER A 313 -4.09 31.45 -5.79
C SER A 313 -3.31 30.30 -6.46
N GLY A 314 -3.94 29.11 -6.53
CA GLY A 314 -3.33 27.87 -7.02
C GLY A 314 -2.58 27.04 -5.98
N ALA A 315 -2.39 27.56 -4.74
CA ALA A 315 -1.79 26.82 -3.64
C ALA A 315 -2.47 27.12 -2.28
N PRO A 316 -3.77 26.85 -2.13
CA PRO A 316 -4.50 27.15 -0.90
C PRO A 316 -3.91 26.46 0.33
N TYR A 317 -3.96 27.11 1.48
CA TYR A 317 -3.71 26.50 2.79
C TYR A 317 -5.05 26.27 3.50
N ASN A 318 -5.35 25.02 3.87
CA ASN A 318 -6.64 24.63 4.44
C ASN A 318 -7.87 25.10 3.63
N GLY A 319 -7.74 25.20 2.31
CA GLY A 319 -8.80 25.66 1.40
C GLY A 319 -8.89 27.19 1.23
N TYR A 320 -8.04 27.97 1.90
CA TYR A 320 -8.02 29.42 1.81
C TYR A 320 -6.86 29.92 0.98
N THR A 321 -7.07 31.03 0.27
CA THR A 321 -6.03 31.78 -0.44
C THR A 321 -6.21 33.27 -0.22
N ASP A 322 -5.12 34.00 -0.19
CA ASP A 322 -5.14 35.46 -0.31
C ASP A 322 -3.92 35.97 -1.09
N GLY A 323 -3.71 37.28 -1.08
CA GLY A 323 -2.57 37.96 -1.70
C GLY A 323 -1.75 38.78 -0.72
N LEU A 324 -1.91 38.56 0.59
CA LEU A 324 -1.17 39.25 1.64
C LEU A 324 0.11 38.48 1.99
N THR A 325 0.90 39.04 2.90
CA THR A 325 2.19 38.45 3.35
C THR A 325 2.31 38.52 4.87
N ASP A 326 1.20 38.26 5.57
CA ASP A 326 1.07 38.38 7.02
C ASP A 326 0.67 37.08 7.70
N ASP A 327 0.56 35.98 6.95
CA ASP A 327 0.25 34.67 7.53
C ASP A 327 1.45 33.97 8.17
N PHE A 328 1.12 32.99 9.00
CA PHE A 328 2.06 32.15 9.71
C PHE A 328 1.63 30.69 9.62
N TYR A 329 2.59 29.82 9.26
CA TYR A 329 2.35 28.39 9.08
C TYR A 329 3.24 27.55 9.99
N PRO A 330 2.82 26.32 10.35
CA PRO A 330 3.65 25.39 11.09
C PRO A 330 4.96 25.05 10.38
N ASN A 331 6.01 24.81 11.16
CA ASN A 331 7.27 24.25 10.66
C ASN A 331 7.31 22.75 10.94
N GLU A 332 6.83 21.96 9.98
CA GLU A 332 6.71 20.50 10.10
C GLU A 332 6.51 19.82 8.75
N ILE A 333 6.85 18.53 8.70
CA ILE A 333 6.56 17.64 7.58
C ILE A 333 5.35 16.79 7.96
N GLN A 334 4.28 16.84 7.16
CA GLN A 334 3.04 16.10 7.38
C GLN A 334 2.86 15.05 6.27
N GLY A 335 2.68 13.78 6.66
CA GLY A 335 2.48 12.67 5.73
C GLY A 335 3.61 11.63 5.78
N LEU A 336 3.68 10.79 4.76
CA LEU A 336 4.68 9.74 4.66
C LEU A 336 5.99 10.26 4.04
N VAL A 337 7.09 10.12 4.78
CA VAL A 337 8.46 10.34 4.30
C VAL A 337 9.08 8.97 4.01
N HIS A 338 9.50 8.73 2.77
CA HIS A 338 10.19 7.51 2.35
C HIS A 338 11.57 7.84 1.81
N SER A 339 12.62 7.24 2.38
CA SER A 339 14.00 7.45 1.93
C SER A 339 14.73 6.12 1.73
N ARG A 340 15.43 5.99 0.60
CA ARG A 340 16.45 4.94 0.38
C ARG A 340 17.83 5.35 0.91
N SER A 341 18.06 6.65 1.05
CA SER A 341 19.24 7.21 1.69
C SER A 341 19.13 7.13 3.21
N PRO A 342 20.26 7.10 3.94
CA PRO A 342 20.26 7.38 5.37
C PRO A 342 19.66 8.76 5.68
N ILE A 343 18.96 8.84 6.82
CA ILE A 343 18.36 10.09 7.33
C ILE A 343 19.07 10.50 8.62
N THR A 344 19.43 11.78 8.71
CA THR A 344 19.94 12.39 9.94
C THR A 344 19.00 13.50 10.39
N PHE A 345 18.50 13.40 11.61
CA PHE A 345 17.71 14.43 12.28
C PHE A 345 18.61 15.36 13.08
N LYS A 346 18.45 16.67 12.87
CA LYS A 346 19.20 17.74 13.55
C LYS A 346 18.26 18.83 14.04
N ASP A 347 18.74 19.68 14.94
CA ASP A 347 17.99 20.78 15.56
C ASP A 347 16.74 20.33 16.32
N SER A 348 15.53 20.48 15.79
CA SER A 348 14.31 20.01 16.48
C SER A 348 13.19 19.70 15.50
N PRO A 349 13.37 18.73 14.59
CA PRO A 349 12.42 18.52 13.52
C PRO A 349 11.16 17.85 14.05
N ARG A 350 10.02 18.34 13.54
CA ARG A 350 8.70 17.78 13.82
C ARG A 350 8.14 17.12 12.57
N ILE A 351 7.82 15.83 12.68
CA ILE A 351 7.18 15.06 11.61
C ILE A 351 5.84 14.54 12.12
N LYS A 352 4.77 14.82 11.38
CA LYS A 352 3.41 14.32 11.65
C LYS A 352 3.01 13.34 10.56
N GLY A 353 3.31 12.07 10.77
CA GLY A 353 3.07 11.02 9.79
C GLY A 353 3.94 9.82 10.06
N VAL A 354 4.57 9.29 9.03
CA VAL A 354 5.42 8.10 9.16
C VAL A 354 6.73 8.36 8.44
N VAL A 355 7.85 7.97 9.05
CA VAL A 355 9.16 7.94 8.40
C VAL A 355 9.53 6.49 8.08
N LEU A 356 9.72 6.18 6.80
CA LEU A 356 10.26 4.91 6.32
C LEU A 356 11.65 5.14 5.73
N CYS A 357 12.67 4.51 6.29
CA CYS A 357 14.03 4.56 5.79
C CYS A 357 14.50 3.14 5.42
N GLU A 358 14.89 2.90 4.17
CA GLU A 358 15.50 1.63 3.76
C GLU A 358 16.98 1.50 4.15
N SER A 359 17.53 2.53 4.81
CA SER A 359 18.91 2.57 5.31
C SER A 359 18.91 2.82 6.82
N SER A 360 19.95 3.47 7.35
CA SER A 360 20.07 3.87 8.74
C SER A 360 19.46 5.24 9.04
N VAL A 361 19.08 5.45 10.30
CA VAL A 361 18.60 6.74 10.80
C VAL A 361 19.47 7.17 11.97
N SER A 362 19.92 8.43 12.00
CA SER A 362 20.62 9.02 13.14
C SER A 362 19.85 10.23 13.72
N PHE A 363 19.86 10.35 15.04
CA PHE A 363 19.39 11.51 15.77
C PHE A 363 20.60 12.22 16.39
N GLU A 364 20.90 13.42 15.87
CA GLU A 364 21.93 14.35 16.38
C GLU A 364 21.28 15.55 17.11
N SER A 365 19.99 15.43 17.44
CA SER A 365 19.24 16.32 18.31
C SER A 365 17.89 15.70 18.70
N SER A 366 17.11 16.41 19.51
CA SER A 366 15.75 16.02 19.89
C SER A 366 14.78 16.11 18.70
N CYS A 367 14.03 15.05 18.40
CA CYS A 367 13.08 15.01 17.28
C CYS A 367 11.71 14.50 17.73
N SER A 368 10.64 15.20 17.28
CA SER A 368 9.25 14.81 17.54
C SER A 368 8.65 14.10 16.34
N LEU A 369 8.20 12.87 16.55
CA LEU A 369 7.69 11.96 15.52
C LEU A 369 6.27 11.51 15.88
N ILE A 370 5.26 12.15 15.31
CA ILE A 370 3.85 11.91 15.66
C ILE A 370 3.22 11.03 14.58
N GLN A 371 2.95 9.77 14.91
CA GLN A 371 2.33 8.81 14.00
C GLN A 371 0.91 9.24 13.62
N ASN A 372 0.58 9.20 12.33
CA ASN A 372 -0.78 9.43 11.84
C ASN A 372 -1.44 8.11 11.42
N SER A 373 -2.35 7.60 12.26
CA SER A 373 -3.04 6.32 12.01
C SER A 373 -3.88 6.30 10.73
N ALA A 374 -4.25 7.47 10.18
CA ALA A 374 -4.93 7.56 8.90
C ALA A 374 -4.07 7.01 7.74
N ILE A 375 -2.74 7.16 7.81
CA ILE A 375 -1.79 6.64 6.82
C ILE A 375 -1.81 5.11 6.83
N TYR A 376 -1.93 4.46 7.99
CA TYR A 376 -2.06 3.00 8.02
C TYR A 376 -3.42 2.52 7.50
N ARG A 377 -4.50 3.23 7.83
CA ARG A 377 -5.86 2.87 7.38
C ARG A 377 -6.06 3.06 5.88
N ASN A 378 -5.46 4.11 5.33
CA ASN A 378 -5.48 4.47 3.92
C ASN A 378 -4.02 4.65 3.44
N PRO A 379 -3.29 3.55 3.22
CA PRO A 379 -1.88 3.61 2.84
C PRO A 379 -1.68 4.39 1.54
N PRO A 380 -0.56 5.12 1.39
CA PRO A 380 -0.24 5.73 0.13
C PRO A 380 -0.05 4.72 -0.99
N TYR A 381 -0.22 5.15 -2.25
CA TYR A 381 -0.19 4.29 -3.41
C TYR A 381 1.07 3.39 -3.45
N LEU A 382 0.88 2.08 -3.56
CA LEU A 382 1.90 1.02 -3.52
C LEU A 382 2.59 0.76 -2.16
N TYR A 383 2.14 1.40 -1.06
CA TYR A 383 2.63 1.09 0.30
C TYR A 383 1.78 0.01 0.99
N TRP A 384 1.62 -1.11 0.29
CA TRP A 384 0.89 -2.30 0.74
C TRP A 384 1.53 -3.56 0.17
N THR A 385 1.29 -4.68 0.83
CA THR A 385 1.55 -6.02 0.29
C THR A 385 0.26 -6.67 -0.17
N ILE A 386 0.35 -7.63 -1.08
CA ILE A 386 -0.79 -8.47 -1.46
C ILE A 386 -0.75 -9.74 -0.62
N ASP A 387 -1.74 -9.93 0.24
CA ASP A 387 -1.93 -11.13 1.04
C ASP A 387 -3.00 -12.03 0.40
N GLY A 388 -2.60 -12.66 -0.72
CA GLY A 388 -3.48 -13.53 -1.50
C GLY A 388 -4.64 -12.80 -2.19
N MET A 389 -5.69 -13.56 -2.49
CA MET A 389 -6.87 -13.08 -3.20
C MET A 389 -8.10 -13.25 -2.32
N LYS A 390 -9.02 -12.29 -2.37
CA LYS A 390 -10.32 -12.36 -1.69
C LYS A 390 -11.46 -12.36 -2.70
N ALA A 391 -12.53 -13.08 -2.38
CA ALA A 391 -13.74 -13.03 -3.17
C ALA A 391 -14.43 -11.66 -3.02
N LEU A 392 -14.90 -11.10 -4.13
CA LEU A 392 -15.81 -9.96 -4.06
C LEU A 392 -17.13 -10.40 -3.38
N PRO A 393 -17.62 -9.67 -2.37
CA PRO A 393 -18.88 -10.01 -1.71
C PRO A 393 -20.03 -10.10 -2.73
N GLY A 394 -20.80 -11.20 -2.68
CA GLY A 394 -21.98 -11.40 -3.54
C GLY A 394 -21.69 -11.87 -4.97
N GLU A 395 -20.43 -12.12 -5.36
CA GLU A 395 -20.07 -12.41 -6.77
C GLU A 395 -20.04 -13.91 -7.16
N ILE A 396 -20.56 -14.83 -6.34
CA ILE A 396 -20.74 -16.22 -6.79
C ILE A 396 -21.96 -16.28 -7.71
N ARG A 397 -21.72 -16.47 -9.01
CA ARG A 397 -22.77 -16.53 -10.02
C ARG A 397 -22.85 -17.93 -10.60
N GLN A 398 -24.07 -18.43 -10.74
CA GLN A 398 -24.33 -19.63 -11.54
C GLN A 398 -24.29 -19.23 -13.01
N LEU A 399 -23.50 -19.95 -13.80
CA LEU A 399 -23.50 -19.79 -15.25
C LEU A 399 -24.48 -20.79 -15.84
N VAL A 400 -25.27 -20.33 -16.80
CA VAL A 400 -26.09 -21.18 -17.66
C VAL A 400 -25.29 -21.36 -18.94
N ASP A 401 -25.13 -22.62 -19.36
CA ASP A 401 -24.51 -22.96 -20.65
C ASP A 401 -25.43 -22.65 -21.83
#